data_AF-A0A1Q7F3I0-F1
#
_entry.id   AF-A0A1Q7F3I0-F1
#
_cell.length_a   1.000
_cell.length_b   1.000
_cell.length_c   1.000
_cell.angle_alpha   90.00
_cell.angle_beta   90.00
_cell.angle_gamma   90.00
#
_symmetry.space_group_name_H-M   'P 1'
#
loop_
_entity.id
_entity.type
_entity.pdbx_description
1 polymer ?
#
loop_
_entity_poly.entity_id
_entity_poly.type
_entity_poly.pdbx_seq_one_letter_code
_entity_poly.pdbx_strand_id
1 'polypeptide(L)'
;MEGRVWRGMFAMNETCPVCGLRFERESGYWTGAMVASYAIGIPVLGLIFLAVWLATRWDVLVVLLVSDGLFFVAAPFVWRYSRVVWLHLDWLLDPVRS
;
A
#
# COMPACT_ATOMS: atom_id res chain seq x y z
N MET A 1 -13.94 3.45 -12.42
CA MET A 1 -12.92 2.43 -12.72
C MET A 1 -13.53 1.05 -12.53
N GLU A 2 -13.96 0.37 -13.61
CA GLU A 2 -14.65 -0.93 -13.51
C GLU A 2 -13.73 -2.15 -13.78
N GLY A 3 -12.48 -1.93 -14.17
CA GLY A 3 -11.54 -3.02 -14.46
C GLY A 3 -10.70 -3.47 -13.26
N ARG A 4 -10.37 -4.76 -13.21
CA ARG A 4 -9.49 -5.34 -12.19
C ARG A 4 -8.05 -4.82 -12.35
N VAL A 5 -7.56 -4.12 -11.33
CA VAL A 5 -6.17 -3.62 -11.25
C VAL A 5 -5.17 -4.78 -11.14
N TRP A 6 -5.52 -5.82 -10.38
CA TRP A 6 -4.63 -6.95 -10.10
C TRP A 6 -5.05 -8.19 -10.89
N ARG A 7 -4.08 -8.88 -11.50
CA ARG A 7 -4.27 -10.18 -12.17
C ARG A 7 -4.09 -11.35 -11.22
N GLY A 8 -3.25 -11.17 -10.20
CA GLY A 8 -2.99 -12.17 -9.15
C GLY A 8 -2.63 -11.50 -7.82
N MET A 9 -2.13 -12.28 -6.87
CA MET A 9 -1.72 -11.78 -5.55
C MET A 9 -0.49 -10.86 -5.64
N PHE A 10 0.44 -11.17 -6.56
CA PHE A 10 1.71 -10.44 -6.74
C PHE A 10 1.87 -9.79 -8.11
N ALA A 11 0.90 -9.96 -9.02
CA ALA A 11 0.96 -9.45 -10.39
C ALA A 11 -0.14 -8.41 -10.64
N MET A 12 0.27 -7.21 -11.02
CA MET A 12 -0.62 -6.12 -11.44
C MET A 12 -0.78 -6.13 -12.96
N ASN A 13 -1.95 -5.74 -13.46
CA ASN A 13 -2.14 -5.50 -14.88
C ASN A 13 -1.42 -4.20 -15.28
N GLU A 14 -0.78 -4.17 -16.45
CA GLU A 14 -0.21 -2.94 -17.02
C GLU A 14 -1.31 -2.04 -17.61
N THR A 15 -2.33 -2.66 -18.18
CA THR A 15 -3.50 -2.01 -18.79
C THR A 15 -4.80 -2.56 -18.20
N CYS A 16 -5.79 -1.68 -18.08
CA CYS A 16 -7.12 -2.04 -17.65
C CYS A 16 -7.76 -2.98 -18.68
N PRO A 17 -8.25 -4.16 -18.29
CA PRO A 17 -8.82 -5.14 -19.22
C PRO A 17 -10.16 -4.73 -19.83
N VAL A 18 -10.82 -3.68 -19.30
CA VAL A 18 -12.15 -3.23 -19.75
C VAL A 18 -12.06 -2.01 -20.65
N CYS A 19 -11.24 -1.02 -20.29
CA CYS A 19 -11.13 0.23 -21.06
C CYS A 19 -9.79 0.42 -21.79
N GLY A 20 -8.82 -0.49 -21.64
CA GLY A 20 -7.51 -0.41 -22.29
C GLY A 20 -6.57 0.66 -21.72
N LEU A 21 -6.99 1.41 -20.69
CA LEU A 21 -6.18 2.46 -20.07
C LEU A 21 -4.92 1.86 -19.44
N ARG A 22 -3.75 2.43 -19.74
CA ARG A 22 -2.48 2.06 -19.11
C ARG A 22 -2.41 2.64 -17.70
N PHE A 23 -2.18 1.79 -16.70
CA PHE A 23 -2.11 2.22 -15.30
C PHE A 23 -0.84 3.02 -15.00
N GLU A 24 0.27 2.69 -15.66
CA GLU A 24 1.49 3.50 -15.61
C GLU A 24 1.43 4.56 -16.73
N ARG A 25 1.01 5.78 -16.38
CA ARG A 25 0.89 6.91 -17.33
C ARG A 25 2.25 7.49 -17.71
N GLU A 26 3.19 7.49 -16.78
CA GLU A 26 4.50 8.14 -16.93
C GLU A 26 5.62 7.32 -16.24
N SER A 27 6.85 7.44 -16.75
CA SER A 27 8.01 6.83 -16.12
C SER A 27 8.22 7.41 -14.72
N GLY A 28 8.20 6.57 -13.69
CA GLY A 28 8.32 7.03 -12.30
C GLY A 28 6.98 7.24 -11.58
N TYR A 29 5.84 6.95 -12.23
CA TYR A 29 4.50 7.03 -11.63
C TYR A 29 4.39 6.30 -10.28
N TRP A 30 5.07 5.16 -10.14
CA TRP A 30 5.07 4.36 -8.92
C TRP A 30 5.78 5.00 -7.72
N THR A 31 6.48 6.11 -7.92
CA THR A 31 7.11 6.86 -6.82
C THR A 31 6.04 7.40 -5.86
N GLY A 32 4.90 7.85 -6.38
CA GLY A 32 3.79 8.27 -5.53
C GLY A 32 3.16 7.12 -4.75
N ALA A 33 3.10 5.93 -5.34
CA ALA A 33 2.67 4.72 -4.63
C ALA A 33 3.63 4.34 -3.49
N MET A 34 4.93 4.64 -3.62
CA MET A 34 5.90 4.48 -2.53
C MET A 34 5.58 5.41 -1.35
N VAL A 35 5.26 6.67 -1.63
CA VAL A 35 4.84 7.64 -0.60
C VAL A 35 3.54 7.18 0.07
N ALA A 36 2.57 6.69 -0.71
CA ALA A 36 1.34 6.11 -0.17
C ALA A 36 1.61 4.93 0.77
N SER A 37 2.61 4.09 0.48
CA SER A 37 3.00 2.99 1.38
C SER A 37 3.60 3.45 2.69
N TYR A 38 4.30 4.59 2.74
CA TYR A 38 4.71 5.15 4.03
C TYR A 38 3.53 5.72 4.81
N ALA A 39 2.64 6.43 4.12
CA ALA A 39 1.43 6.99 4.74
C ALA A 39 0.53 5.93 5.36
N ILE A 40 0.47 4.72 4.79
CA ILE A 40 -0.28 3.58 5.31
C ILE A 40 0.56 2.74 6.30
N GLY A 41 1.83 2.50 5.97
CA GLY A 41 2.70 1.61 6.74
C GLY A 41 3.06 2.14 8.12
N ILE A 42 3.38 3.43 8.24
CA ILE A 42 3.74 4.06 9.52
C ILE A 42 2.63 3.92 10.58
N PRO A 43 1.36 4.30 10.31
CA PRO A 43 0.30 4.14 11.30
C PRO A 43 0.00 2.67 11.58
N VAL A 44 0.09 1.77 10.58
CA VAL A 44 -0.10 0.33 10.80
C VAL A 44 0.96 -0.22 11.76
N LEU A 45 2.24 0.08 11.53
CA LEU A 45 3.33 -0.33 12.41
C LEU A 45 3.16 0.27 13.81
N GLY A 46 2.80 1.56 13.91
CA GLY A 46 2.54 2.22 15.18
C GLY A 46 1.40 1.60 15.97
N LEU A 47 0.30 1.20 15.29
CA LEU A 47 -0.81 0.49 15.92
C LEU A 47 -0.43 -0.90 16.39
N ILE A 48 0.34 -1.66 15.58
CA ILE A 48 0.87 -2.97 15.98
C ILE A 48 1.74 -2.81 17.23
N PHE A 49 2.67 -1.84 17.22
CA PHE A 49 3.53 -1.55 18.35
C PHE A 49 2.75 -1.21 19.61
N LEU A 50 1.79 -0.29 19.52
CA LEU A 50 0.95 0.08 20.66
C LEU A 50 0.13 -1.09 21.19
N ALA A 51 -0.43 -1.93 20.30
CA ALA A 51 -1.20 -3.09 20.69
C ALA A 51 -0.35 -4.13 21.43
N VAL A 52 0.86 -4.44 20.93
CA VAL A 52 1.78 -5.36 21.58
C VAL A 52 2.27 -4.78 22.91
N TRP A 53 2.67 -3.50 22.92
CA TRP A 53 3.14 -2.81 24.12
C TRP A 53 2.10 -2.82 25.24
N LEU A 54 0.84 -2.50 24.93
CA LEU A 54 -0.23 -2.44 25.90
C LEU A 54 -0.57 -3.82 26.46
N ALA A 55 -0.45 -4.87 25.64
CA ALA A 55 -0.77 -6.24 26.01
C ALA A 55 0.31 -6.90 26.89
N THR A 56 1.59 -6.72 26.57
CA THR A 56 2.69 -7.42 27.25
C THR A 56 3.48 -6.57 28.22
N ARG A 57 3.57 -5.25 28.01
CA ARG A 57 4.44 -4.32 28.75
C ARG A 57 5.89 -4.83 28.89
N TRP A 58 6.37 -5.50 27.85
CA TRP A 58 7.75 -5.98 27.78
C TRP A 58 8.74 -4.83 27.63
N ASP A 59 10.03 -5.14 27.52
CA ASP A 59 11.02 -4.13 27.15
C ASP A 59 10.74 -3.56 25.75
N VAL A 60 11.01 -2.26 25.57
CA VAL A 60 10.73 -1.52 24.32
C VAL A 60 11.41 -2.19 23.13
N LEU A 61 12.63 -2.70 23.33
CA LEU A 61 13.40 -3.34 22.27
C LEU A 61 12.76 -4.65 21.82
N VAL A 62 12.23 -5.44 22.77
CA VAL A 62 11.53 -6.69 22.46
C VAL A 62 10.23 -6.41 21.72
N VAL A 63 9.45 -5.43 22.18
CA VAL A 63 8.19 -5.05 21.51
C VAL A 63 8.45 -4.52 20.11
N LEU A 64 9.52 -3.75 19.91
CA LEU A 64 9.91 -3.24 18.60
C LEU A 64 10.26 -4.38 17.64
N LEU A 65 11.09 -5.35 18.07
CA LEU A 65 11.45 -6.51 17.25
C LEU A 65 10.22 -7.38 16.88
N VAL A 66 9.33 -7.62 17.83
CA VAL A 66 8.10 -8.40 17.60
C VAL A 66 7.16 -7.65 16.65
N SER A 67 7.01 -6.34 16.82
CA SER A 67 6.14 -5.51 16.00
C SER A 67 6.65 -5.40 14.56
N ASP A 68 7.96 -5.27 14.38
CA ASP A 68 8.61 -5.25 13.07
C ASP A 68 8.42 -6.60 12.36
N GLY A 69 8.63 -7.71 13.09
CA GLY A 69 8.34 -9.06 12.59
C GLY A 69 6.90 -9.25 12.14
N LEU A 70 5.93 -8.72 12.91
CA LEU A 70 4.51 -8.79 12.54
C LEU A 70 4.18 -7.87 11.35
N PHE A 71 4.83 -6.71 11.26
CA PHE A 71 4.69 -5.80 10.13
C PHE A 71 5.22 -6.40 8.83
N PHE A 72 6.27 -7.22 8.85
CA PHE A 72 6.73 -7.93 7.65
C PHE A 72 5.65 -8.83 7.02
N VAL A 73 4.79 -9.43 7.84
CA VAL A 73 3.64 -10.20 7.36
C VAL A 73 2.57 -9.28 6.72
N ALA A 74 2.41 -8.07 7.26
CA ALA A 74 1.49 -7.06 6.74
C ALA A 74 2.04 -6.28 5.52
N ALA A 75 3.36 -6.23 5.34
CA ALA A 75 4.04 -5.49 4.28
C ALA A 75 3.54 -5.77 2.85
N PRO A 76 3.31 -7.03 2.41
CA PRO A 76 2.75 -7.28 1.08
C PRO A 76 1.35 -6.69 0.90
N PHE A 77 0.54 -6.65 1.97
CA PHE A 77 -0.78 -6.01 1.94
C PHE A 77 -0.64 -4.50 1.82
N VAL A 78 0.23 -3.88 2.63
CA VAL A 78 0.50 -2.44 2.54
C VAL A 78 0.93 -2.05 1.13
N TRP A 79 1.88 -2.76 0.54
CA TRP A 79 2.33 -2.52 -0.83
C TRP A 79 1.18 -2.61 -1.86
N ARG A 80 0.33 -3.63 -1.75
CA ARG A 80 -0.82 -3.83 -2.64
C ARG A 80 -1.83 -2.69 -2.51
N TYR A 81 -2.20 -2.32 -1.29
CA TYR A 81 -3.14 -1.22 -1.03
C TYR A 81 -2.59 0.13 -1.45
N SER A 82 -1.29 0.37 -1.26
CA SER A 82 -0.66 1.65 -1.59
C SER A 82 -0.74 1.98 -3.07
N ARG A 83 -0.55 0.97 -3.94
CA ARG A 83 -0.72 1.12 -5.38
C ARG A 83 -2.16 1.42 -5.78
N VAL A 84 -3.14 0.81 -5.10
CA VAL A 84 -4.56 1.06 -5.35
C VAL A 84 -4.97 2.45 -4.88
N VAL A 85 -4.55 2.83 -3.66
CA VAL A 85 -4.79 4.17 -3.09
C VAL A 85 -4.17 5.25 -3.96
N TRP A 86 -2.94 5.05 -4.44
CA TRP A 86 -2.30 5.99 -5.36
C TRP A 86 -3.07 6.13 -6.67
N LEU A 87 -3.48 5.04 -7.30
CA LEU A 87 -4.30 5.07 -8.52
C LEU A 87 -5.61 5.85 -8.31
N HIS A 88 -6.27 5.66 -7.17
CA HIS A 88 -7.49 6.40 -6.85
C HIS A 88 -7.23 7.89 -6.61
N LEU A 89 -6.13 8.22 -5.92
CA LEU A 89 -5.74 9.59 -5.63
C LEU A 89 -5.34 10.34 -6.90
N ASP A 90 -4.55 9.70 -7.77
CA ASP A 90 -4.16 10.24 -9.06
C ASP A 90 -5.37 10.54 -9.95
N TRP A 91 -6.34 9.62 -10.01
CA TRP A 91 -7.58 9.86 -10.75
C TRP A 91 -8.47 10.96 -10.15
N LEU A 92 -8.36 11.20 -8.85
CA LEU A 92 -9.08 12.31 -8.20
C LEU A 92 -8.42 13.66 -8.49
N LEU A 93 -7.08 13.69 -8.57
CA LEU A 93 -6.30 14.90 -8.81
C LEU A 93 -6.28 15.29 -10.30
N ASP A 94 -6.07 14.31 -11.18
CA ASP A 94 -6.10 14.46 -12.62
C ASP A 94 -7.03 13.40 -13.23
N PRO A 95 -8.37 13.58 -13.10
CA PRO A 95 -9.29 12.77 -13.84
C PRO A 95 -9.02 12.99 -15.32
N VAL A 96 -8.59 11.95 -16.03
CA VAL A 96 -8.55 11.92 -17.50
C VAL A 96 -9.86 12.52 -17.99
N ARG A 97 -9.81 13.77 -18.46
CA ARG A 97 -10.94 14.42 -19.13
C ARG A 97 -11.26 13.53 -20.32
N SER A 98 -12.38 12.83 -20.23
CA SER A 98 -13.05 12.22 -21.38
C SER A 98 -13.46 13.30 -22.37
#